data_AF-A0A2V9H3W2-F1
#
_entry.id   AF-A0A2V9H3W2-F1
#
_cell.length_a   1.000
_cell.length_b   1.000
_cell.length_c   1.000
_cell.angle_alpha   90.00
_cell.angle_beta   90.00
_cell.angle_gamma   90.00
#
_symmetry.space_group_name_H-M   'P 1'
#
loop_
_entity.id
_entity.type
_entity.pdbx_description
1 polymer ?
#
loop_
_entity_poly.entity_id
_entity_poly.type
_entity_poly.pdbx_seq_one_letter_code
_entity_poly.pdbx_strand_id
1 'polypeptide(L)'
;MEAYFGTVPATNDVVGPYPSSSDGENFLTATTPPAKNPGPVSVVLTDANNNTVLLPDAFTYGPHILRVQPNAAVAGDQITIYAYGLGFFDLSDIRVTIGGTQVNMASATLNSYASNDYPEQAVTVPVPAGTPGWADVVLTTSNGTDT
;
A
#
# COMPACT_ATOMS: atom_id res chain seq x y z
N MET A 1 11.29 23.13 3.44
CA MET A 1 11.17 21.87 2.69
C MET A 1 9.70 21.78 2.32
N GLU A 2 9.39 21.61 1.05
CA GLU A 2 8.03 21.43 0.56
C GLU A 2 7.83 19.99 0.11
N ALA A 3 6.73 19.36 0.54
CA ALA A 3 6.32 18.04 0.05
C ALA A 3 5.16 18.13 -0.95
N TYR A 4 5.25 17.38 -2.03
CA TYR A 4 4.19 17.21 -3.03
C TYR A 4 3.85 15.73 -3.18
N PHE A 5 2.56 15.43 -3.30
CA PHE A 5 2.02 14.10 -3.60
C PHE A 5 1.45 14.12 -5.01
N GLY A 6 2.17 13.54 -5.96
CA GLY A 6 1.98 13.78 -7.38
C GLY A 6 2.25 15.25 -7.71
N THR A 7 1.23 15.97 -8.17
CA THR A 7 1.30 17.41 -8.51
C THR A 7 0.67 18.31 -7.45
N VAL A 8 0.17 17.74 -6.34
CA VAL A 8 -0.57 18.49 -5.31
C VAL A 8 0.32 18.67 -4.07
N PRO A 9 0.48 19.90 -3.56
CA PRO A 9 1.26 20.12 -2.35
C PRO A 9 0.62 19.47 -1.13
N ALA A 10 1.45 19.09 -0.15
CA ALA A 10 1.01 18.70 1.18
C ALA A 10 0.16 19.81 1.82
N THR A 11 -0.82 19.42 2.63
CA THR A 11 -1.67 20.40 3.34
C THR A 11 -0.98 21.04 4.54
N ASN A 12 0.03 20.35 5.07
CA ASN A 12 0.92 20.83 6.10
C ASN A 12 2.21 20.03 6.04
N ASP A 13 3.34 20.69 6.19
CA ASP A 13 4.65 20.06 6.21
C ASP A 13 5.60 20.75 7.20
N VAL A 14 6.25 19.94 8.03
CA VAL A 14 7.08 20.39 9.14
C VAL A 14 8.40 19.64 9.11
N VAL A 15 9.49 20.40 9.07
CA VAL A 15 10.85 19.86 9.27
C VAL A 15 11.14 19.89 10.76
N GLY A 16 11.50 18.74 11.32
CA GLY A 16 11.90 18.60 12.71
C GLY A 16 13.21 17.83 12.86
N PRO A 17 13.84 17.87 14.05
CA PRO A 17 15.01 17.06 14.35
C PRO A 17 14.61 15.58 14.42
N TYR A 18 15.34 14.70 13.74
CA TYR A 18 15.04 13.28 13.75
C TYR A 18 15.21 12.72 15.17
N PRO A 19 14.16 12.17 15.80
CA PRO A 19 14.14 11.90 17.25
C PRO A 19 15.25 10.95 17.73
N SER A 20 15.79 10.14 16.83
CA SER A 20 16.82 9.14 17.12
C SER A 20 18.18 9.43 16.46
N SER A 21 18.37 10.59 15.81
CA SER A 21 19.69 10.92 15.24
C SER A 21 20.63 11.46 16.32
N SER A 22 21.82 10.87 16.44
CA SER A 22 22.95 11.46 17.17
C SER A 22 23.64 12.57 16.37
N ASP A 23 23.40 12.60 15.05
CA ASP A 23 24.17 13.39 14.09
C ASP A 23 23.39 14.63 13.62
N GLY A 24 22.22 14.91 14.19
CA GLY A 24 21.40 16.09 13.87
C GLY A 24 20.68 15.98 12.52
N GLU A 25 20.30 14.78 12.13
CA GLU A 25 19.49 14.57 10.92
C GLU A 25 18.11 15.21 11.08
N ASN A 26 17.55 15.67 9.98
CA ASN A 26 16.19 16.22 9.95
C ASN A 26 15.24 15.19 9.34
N PHE A 27 13.99 15.20 9.80
CA PHE A 27 12.89 14.48 9.15
C PHE A 27 11.79 15.44 8.74
N LEU A 28 11.09 15.09 7.67
CA LEU A 28 9.92 15.80 7.20
C LEU A 28 8.67 15.03 7.60
N THR A 29 7.77 15.68 8.32
CA THR A 29 6.39 15.21 8.48
C THR A 29 5.51 15.98 7.52
N ALA A 30 4.76 15.29 6.67
CA ALA A 30 3.83 15.91 5.72
C ALA A 30 2.45 15.28 5.83
N THR A 31 1.41 16.11 5.73
CA THR A 31 0.01 15.68 5.66
C THR A 31 -0.42 15.60 4.21
N THR A 32 -0.81 14.42 3.75
CA THR A 32 -1.21 14.20 2.36
C THR A 32 -2.47 15.01 2.03
N PRO A 33 -2.57 15.60 0.83
CA PRO A 33 -3.82 16.23 0.38
C PRO A 33 -4.88 15.16 0.06
N PRO A 34 -6.18 15.50 0.05
CA PRO A 34 -7.19 14.56 -0.43
C PRO A 34 -6.96 14.23 -1.90
N ALA A 35 -7.07 12.95 -2.27
CA ALA A 35 -7.02 12.49 -3.65
C ALA A 35 -8.40 12.02 -4.12
N LYS A 36 -8.70 12.28 -5.40
CA LYS A 36 -9.93 11.81 -6.05
C LYS A 36 -9.82 10.36 -6.51
N ASN A 37 -8.62 9.96 -6.92
CA ASN A 37 -8.34 8.63 -7.44
C ASN A 37 -7.46 7.88 -6.42
N PRO A 38 -7.80 6.63 -6.08
CA PRO A 38 -6.93 5.79 -5.28
C PRO A 38 -5.68 5.38 -6.07
N GLY A 39 -4.69 4.86 -5.36
CA GLY A 39 -3.48 4.28 -5.94
C GLY A 39 -2.18 5.05 -5.61
N PRO A 40 -1.05 4.52 -6.11
CA PRO A 40 0.27 5.04 -5.82
C PRO A 40 0.48 6.42 -6.45
N VAL A 41 1.22 7.26 -5.73
CA VAL A 41 1.68 8.56 -6.17
C VAL A 41 3.15 8.72 -5.82
N SER A 42 3.89 9.33 -6.74
CA SER A 42 5.24 9.80 -6.45
C SER A 42 5.21 10.94 -5.44
N VAL A 43 6.19 10.97 -4.55
CA VAL A 43 6.42 12.08 -3.63
C VAL A 43 7.60 12.91 -4.12
N VAL A 44 7.43 14.23 -4.19
CA VAL A 44 8.52 15.16 -4.51
C VAL A 44 8.81 16.00 -3.28
N LEU A 45 10.08 16.03 -2.89
CA LEU A 45 10.56 16.87 -1.81
C LEU A 45 11.42 17.99 -2.40
N THR A 46 11.12 19.23 -2.05
CA THR A 46 11.88 20.41 -2.49
C THR A 46 12.50 21.12 -1.29
N ASP A 47 13.81 21.33 -1.28
CA ASP A 47 14.49 22.06 -0.21
C ASP A 47 14.39 23.58 -0.38
N ALA A 48 14.91 24.36 0.58
CA ALA A 48 14.87 25.82 0.53
C ALA A 48 15.75 26.44 -0.59
N ASN A 49 16.60 25.65 -1.22
CA ASN A 49 17.46 26.04 -2.33
C ASN A 49 16.91 25.58 -3.69
N ASN A 50 15.66 25.09 -3.73
CA ASN A 50 15.00 24.51 -4.91
C ASN A 50 15.65 23.22 -5.43
N ASN A 51 16.41 22.50 -4.60
CA ASN A 51 16.82 21.14 -4.95
C ASN A 51 15.64 20.19 -4.75
N THR A 52 15.44 19.27 -5.71
CA THR A 52 14.32 18.33 -5.69
C THR A 52 14.79 16.89 -5.59
N VAL A 53 14.11 16.10 -4.75
CA VAL A 53 14.22 14.64 -4.74
C VAL A 53 12.87 14.06 -5.17
N LEU A 54 12.91 13.14 -6.13
CA LEU A 54 11.74 12.38 -6.59
C LEU A 54 11.78 10.98 -5.97
N LEU A 55 10.69 10.62 -5.30
CA LEU A 55 10.46 9.30 -4.72
C LEU A 55 9.29 8.64 -5.46
N PRO A 56 9.54 7.77 -6.44
CA PRO A 56 8.46 7.11 -7.19
C PRO A 56 7.67 6.17 -6.29
N ASP A 57 6.33 6.17 -6.46
CA ASP A 57 5.37 5.31 -5.74
C ASP A 57 5.57 5.26 -4.22
N ALA A 58 6.05 6.36 -3.63
CA ALA A 58 6.40 6.44 -2.22
C ALA A 58 5.18 6.54 -1.28
N PHE A 59 3.99 6.78 -1.82
CA PHE A 59 2.74 6.82 -1.08
C PHE A 59 1.61 6.25 -1.94
N THR A 60 0.58 5.65 -1.32
CA THR A 60 -0.65 5.23 -2.03
C THR A 60 -1.89 5.72 -1.30
N TYR A 61 -2.87 6.22 -2.05
CA TYR A 61 -4.20 6.51 -1.52
C TYR A 61 -5.04 5.24 -1.57
N GLY A 62 -5.20 4.57 -0.42
CA GLY A 62 -5.87 3.27 -0.36
C GLY A 62 -4.98 2.11 -0.83
N PRO A 63 -5.51 0.88 -0.80
CA PRO A 63 -4.77 -0.28 -1.27
C PRO A 63 -4.52 -0.19 -2.78
N HIS A 64 -3.46 -0.83 -3.26
CA HIS A 64 -3.22 -1.00 -4.69
C HIS A 64 -2.65 -2.39 -5.00
N ILE A 65 -3.40 -3.22 -5.73
CA ILE A 65 -2.98 -4.57 -6.14
C ILE A 65 -1.94 -4.44 -7.25
N LEU A 66 -0.77 -5.02 -7.01
CA LEU A 66 0.33 -5.08 -7.98
C LEU A 66 0.28 -6.38 -8.78
N ARG A 67 0.01 -7.51 -8.10
CA ARG A 67 -0.13 -8.83 -8.73
C ARG A 67 -0.70 -9.87 -7.78
N VAL A 68 -1.17 -10.98 -8.36
CA VAL A 68 -1.65 -12.17 -7.65
C VAL A 68 -0.84 -13.39 -8.11
N GLN A 69 -0.31 -14.19 -7.17
CA GLN A 69 0.50 -15.38 -7.47
C GLN A 69 0.17 -16.59 -6.58
N PRO A 70 -0.11 -17.78 -7.15
CA PRO A 70 -0.41 -17.98 -8.57
C PRO A 70 -1.68 -17.23 -8.99
N ASN A 71 -1.82 -16.94 -10.29
CA ASN A 71 -3.02 -16.31 -10.85
C ASN A 71 -4.08 -17.33 -11.32
N ALA A 72 -3.89 -18.61 -10.97
CA ALA A 72 -4.84 -19.69 -11.17
C ALA A 72 -4.66 -20.70 -10.03
N ALA A 73 -5.76 -21.14 -9.44
CA ALA A 73 -5.78 -22.02 -8.27
C ALA A 73 -7.15 -22.70 -8.15
N VAL A 74 -7.24 -23.79 -7.37
CA VAL A 74 -8.52 -24.41 -7.01
C VAL A 74 -8.91 -24.06 -5.58
N ALA A 75 -10.17 -24.31 -5.22
CA ALA A 75 -10.65 -24.07 -3.87
C ALA A 75 -9.80 -24.83 -2.82
N GLY A 76 -9.37 -24.13 -1.78
CA GLY A 76 -8.48 -24.64 -0.74
C GLY A 76 -6.99 -24.43 -0.98
N ASP A 77 -6.57 -24.12 -2.21
CA ASP A 77 -5.19 -23.67 -2.48
C ASP A 77 -4.95 -22.28 -1.85
N GLN A 78 -3.69 -21.85 -1.84
CA GLN A 78 -3.31 -20.51 -1.42
C GLN A 78 -2.87 -19.65 -2.61
N ILE A 79 -3.24 -18.38 -2.57
CA ILE A 79 -2.69 -17.33 -3.43
C ILE A 79 -2.10 -16.22 -2.58
N THR A 80 -1.09 -15.54 -3.11
CA THR A 80 -0.48 -14.36 -2.52
C THR A 80 -0.85 -13.14 -3.35
N ILE A 81 -1.47 -12.17 -2.70
CA ILE A 81 -1.80 -10.86 -3.27
C ILE A 81 -0.70 -9.90 -2.83
N TYR A 82 0.02 -9.36 -3.80
CA TYR A 82 1.04 -8.35 -3.59
C TYR A 82 0.42 -6.98 -3.84
N ALA A 83 0.59 -6.07 -2.90
CA ALA A 83 -0.09 -4.78 -2.92
C ALA A 83 0.69 -3.69 -2.16
N TYR A 84 0.37 -2.44 -2.45
CA TYR A 84 0.60 -1.33 -1.53
C TYR A 84 -0.62 -1.09 -0.65
N GLY A 85 -0.42 -0.45 0.50
CA GLY A 85 -1.54 0.07 1.30
C GLY A 85 -2.34 -0.97 2.08
N LEU A 86 -1.75 -2.13 2.40
CA LEU A 86 -2.35 -3.15 3.29
C LEU A 86 -2.39 -2.73 4.76
N GLY A 87 -1.89 -1.54 5.07
CA GLY A 87 -1.83 -1.00 6.43
C GLY A 87 -0.58 -1.44 7.19
N PHE A 88 -0.41 -0.88 8.39
CA PHE A 88 0.67 -1.25 9.30
C PHE A 88 0.16 -2.35 10.24
N PHE A 89 0.25 -3.60 9.79
CA PHE A 89 0.26 -4.83 10.61
C PHE A 89 -1.06 -5.48 11.07
N ASP A 90 -2.25 -4.90 10.83
CA ASP A 90 -3.50 -5.55 11.27
C ASP A 90 -4.26 -6.26 10.14
N LEU A 91 -4.21 -7.61 10.14
CA LEU A 91 -5.04 -8.46 9.29
C LEU A 91 -6.55 -8.17 9.45
N SER A 92 -6.97 -7.66 10.61
CA SER A 92 -8.37 -7.36 10.90
C SER A 92 -8.94 -6.22 10.06
N ASP A 93 -8.09 -5.38 9.46
CA ASP A 93 -8.49 -4.32 8.53
C ASP A 93 -8.64 -4.83 7.08
N ILE A 94 -8.08 -5.99 6.76
CA ILE A 94 -8.03 -6.51 5.39
C ILE A 94 -9.24 -7.39 5.10
N ARG A 95 -9.90 -7.15 3.98
CA ARG A 95 -10.95 -8.02 3.42
C ARG A 95 -10.58 -8.35 1.98
N VAL A 96 -10.75 -9.62 1.62
CA VAL A 96 -10.53 -10.11 0.26
C VAL A 96 -11.77 -10.83 -0.23
N THR A 97 -12.16 -10.59 -1.49
CA THR A 97 -13.11 -11.45 -2.20
C THR A 97 -12.50 -11.94 -3.50
N ILE A 98 -12.82 -13.17 -3.90
CA ILE A 98 -12.40 -13.76 -5.17
C ILE A 98 -13.66 -14.19 -5.92
N GLY A 99 -13.90 -13.60 -7.09
CA GLY A 99 -15.13 -13.83 -7.86
C GLY A 99 -16.40 -13.47 -7.09
N GLY A 100 -16.32 -12.45 -6.23
CA GLY A 100 -17.41 -12.02 -5.33
C GLY A 100 -17.60 -12.89 -4.09
N THR A 101 -16.84 -13.97 -3.92
CA THR A 101 -16.90 -14.82 -2.72
C THR A 101 -15.93 -14.34 -1.67
N GLN A 102 -16.41 -14.09 -0.45
CA GLN A 102 -15.58 -13.63 0.65
C GLN A 102 -14.57 -14.71 1.08
N VAL A 103 -13.31 -14.31 1.19
CA VAL A 103 -12.22 -15.13 1.70
C VAL A 103 -12.33 -15.26 3.23
N ASN A 104 -12.08 -16.46 3.74
CA ASN A 104 -11.89 -16.66 5.18
C ASN A 104 -10.49 -16.19 5.59
N MET A 105 -10.42 -15.02 6.23
CA MET A 105 -9.16 -14.43 6.67
C MET A 105 -8.54 -15.10 7.90
N ALA A 106 -9.22 -16.07 8.54
CA ALA A 106 -8.70 -16.75 9.74
C ALA A 106 -7.42 -17.56 9.48
N SER A 107 -7.19 -17.99 8.24
CA SER A 107 -5.96 -18.66 7.81
C SER A 107 -5.12 -17.81 6.87
N ALA A 108 -5.36 -16.50 6.82
CA ALA A 108 -4.56 -15.58 6.04
C ALA A 108 -3.26 -15.23 6.78
N THR A 109 -2.22 -14.95 6.01
CA THR A 109 -0.91 -14.56 6.52
C THR A 109 -0.53 -13.21 5.92
N LEU A 110 -0.29 -12.21 6.77
CA LEU A 110 0.41 -11.00 6.35
C LEU A 110 1.89 -11.33 6.20
N ASN A 111 2.43 -11.12 5.01
CA ASN A 111 3.83 -11.35 4.71
C ASN A 111 4.63 -10.06 4.95
N SER A 112 5.83 -10.20 5.49
CA SER A 112 6.78 -9.10 5.65
C SER A 112 7.16 -8.48 4.30
N TYR A 113 7.62 -7.23 4.33
CA TYR A 113 8.16 -6.54 3.16
C TYR A 113 9.25 -7.37 2.47
N ALA A 114 9.25 -7.35 1.14
CA ALA A 114 10.28 -8.01 0.34
C ALA A 114 11.66 -7.36 0.58
N SER A 115 11.72 -6.03 0.70
CA SER A 115 12.89 -5.28 1.16
C SER A 115 12.50 -3.87 1.63
N ASN A 116 13.46 -3.14 2.21
CA ASN A 116 13.27 -1.73 2.54
C ASN A 116 13.20 -0.83 1.28
N ASP A 117 13.78 -1.29 0.17
CA ASP A 117 13.77 -0.56 -1.11
C ASP A 117 12.47 -0.79 -1.90
N TYR A 118 11.78 -1.90 -1.62
CA TYR A 118 10.52 -2.28 -2.24
C TYR A 118 9.47 -2.49 -1.14
N PRO A 119 8.76 -1.43 -0.73
CA PRO A 119 7.76 -1.47 0.34
C PRO A 119 6.48 -2.22 -0.06
N GLU A 120 6.56 -3.07 -1.08
CA GLU A 120 5.52 -4.02 -1.45
C GLU A 120 5.18 -4.89 -0.24
N GLN A 121 3.89 -4.92 0.07
CA GLN A 121 3.31 -5.76 1.11
C GLN A 121 2.62 -6.93 0.42
N ALA A 122 2.40 -8.01 1.16
CA ALA A 122 1.62 -9.10 0.63
C ALA A 122 0.75 -9.77 1.69
N VAL A 123 -0.37 -10.30 1.24
CA VAL A 123 -1.23 -11.16 2.04
C VAL A 123 -1.45 -12.47 1.29
N THR A 124 -1.17 -13.57 1.97
CA THR A 124 -1.47 -14.91 1.47
C THR A 124 -2.80 -15.37 2.03
N VAL A 125 -3.70 -15.81 1.17
CA VAL A 125 -5.09 -16.15 1.51
C VAL A 125 -5.49 -17.51 0.91
N PRO A 126 -6.41 -18.24 1.56
CA PRO A 126 -7.02 -19.41 0.94
C PRO A 126 -7.99 -19.01 -0.17
N VAL A 127 -8.02 -19.79 -1.26
CA VAL A 127 -8.98 -19.61 -2.34
C VAL A 127 -10.32 -20.22 -1.93
N PRO A 128 -11.42 -19.44 -1.90
CA PRO A 128 -12.74 -19.96 -1.55
C PRO A 128 -13.31 -20.82 -2.69
N ALA A 129 -14.39 -21.55 -2.41
CA ALA A 129 -15.13 -22.23 -3.46
C ALA A 129 -15.73 -21.23 -4.46
N GLY A 130 -15.68 -21.54 -5.76
CA GLY A 130 -16.19 -20.68 -6.82
C GLY A 130 -16.40 -21.44 -8.13
N THR A 131 -16.84 -20.74 -9.17
CA THR A 131 -17.02 -21.30 -10.52
C THR A 131 -15.71 -21.24 -11.32
N PRO A 132 -15.34 -22.28 -12.07
CA PRO A 132 -14.20 -22.22 -12.98
C PRO A 132 -14.31 -21.07 -13.99
N GLY A 133 -13.24 -20.30 -14.16
CA GLY A 133 -13.19 -19.16 -15.08
C GLY A 133 -12.39 -18.00 -14.50
N TRP A 134 -12.41 -16.87 -15.21
CA TRP A 134 -11.85 -15.61 -14.69
C TRP A 134 -12.64 -15.13 -13.48
N ALA A 135 -11.94 -14.60 -12.49
CA ALA A 135 -12.52 -14.08 -11.26
C ALA A 135 -11.75 -12.84 -10.83
N ASP A 136 -12.48 -11.80 -10.45
CA ASP A 136 -11.90 -10.58 -9.91
C ASP A 136 -11.42 -10.81 -8.47
N VAL A 137 -10.29 -10.22 -8.11
CA VAL A 137 -9.75 -10.24 -6.75
C VAL A 137 -9.92 -8.85 -6.16
N VAL A 138 -10.90 -8.68 -5.28
CA VAL A 138 -11.15 -7.39 -4.65
C VAL A 138 -10.46 -7.36 -3.30
N LEU A 139 -9.63 -6.36 -3.08
CA LEU A 139 -8.90 -6.09 -1.84
C LEU A 139 -9.45 -4.82 -1.19
N THR A 140 -9.87 -4.89 0.06
CA THR A 140 -10.43 -3.75 0.80
C THR A 140 -9.72 -3.57 2.14
N THR A 141 -9.45 -2.32 2.49
CA THR A 141 -8.96 -1.87 3.80
C THR A 141 -9.81 -0.69 4.29
N SER A 142 -9.55 -0.19 5.50
CA SER A 142 -10.14 1.06 6.00
C SER A 142 -9.86 2.28 5.10
N ASN A 143 -8.80 2.21 4.29
CA ASN A 143 -8.38 3.31 3.41
C ASN A 143 -8.95 3.21 1.98
N GLY A 144 -9.71 2.16 1.65
CA GLY A 144 -10.36 2.02 0.35
C GLY A 144 -10.35 0.60 -0.19
N THR A 145 -10.59 0.50 -1.51
CA THR A 145 -10.73 -0.77 -2.23
C THR A 145 -9.97 -0.70 -3.55
N ASP A 146 -9.37 -1.83 -3.95
CA ASP A 146 -8.81 -2.05 -5.28
C ASP A 146 -9.25 -3.42 -5.84
N THR A 147 -9.11 -3.63 -7.15
CA THR A 147 -9.55 -4.84 -7.87
C THR A 147 -8.58 -5.27 -8.96
#